data_AF-A0A5D2TWW3-F1
#
_entry.id   AF-A0A5D2TWW3-F1
#
_cell.length_a   1.000
_cell.length_b   1.000
_cell.length_c   1.000
_cell.angle_alpha   90.00
_cell.angle_beta   90.00
_cell.angle_gamma   90.00
#
_symmetry.space_group_name_H-M   'P 1'
#
loop_
_entity.id
_entity.type
_entity.pdbx_description
1 polymer ?
#
loop_
_entity_poly.entity_id
_entity_poly.type
_entity_poly.pdbx_seq_one_letter_code
_entity_poly.pdbx_strand_id
1 'polypeptide(L)'
;GLDIHGRIYINEQGINAQYSGPSKHSFAYVEWLKEDDRFLDILVQTSPAFNGHAFPKLKLRYKPSLVQVSNMFMCLHVCPCIFV
;
A
#
# COMPACT_ATOMS: atom_id res chain seq x y z
N GLY A 1 10.29 -11.28 -6.09
CA GLY A 1 9.10 -10.52 -5.68
C GLY A 1 9.52 -9.15 -5.20
N LEU A 2 8.59 -8.20 -5.09
CA LEU A 2 8.86 -6.87 -4.53
C LEU A 2 9.12 -6.97 -3.03
N ASP A 3 10.14 -6.26 -2.53
CA ASP A 3 10.46 -6.16 -1.11
C ASP A 3 9.56 -5.13 -0.42
N ILE A 4 8.32 -5.53 -0.13
CA ILE A 4 7.32 -4.68 0.52
C ILE A 4 6.75 -5.37 1.77
N HIS A 5 6.73 -4.66 2.88
CA HIS A 5 6.11 -5.12 4.12
C HIS A 5 4.99 -4.18 4.53
N GLY A 6 3.84 -4.75 4.88
CA GLY A 6 2.65 -3.96 5.14
C GLY A 6 1.40 -4.77 5.39
N ARG A 7 0.27 -4.08 5.37
CA ARG A 7 -1.05 -4.67 5.44
C ARG A 7 -1.80 -4.24 4.19
N ILE A 8 -2.36 -5.22 3.48
CA ILE A 8 -3.22 -4.99 2.32
C ILE A 8 -4.56 -5.64 2.65
N TYR A 9 -5.62 -4.84 2.62
CA TYR A 9 -7.00 -5.29 2.73
C TYR A 9 -7.69 -5.12 1.38
N ILE A 10 -8.38 -6.16 0.95
CA ILE A 10 -9.13 -6.16 -0.31
C ILE A 10 -10.55 -6.67 -0.07
N ASN A 11 -11.50 -6.12 -0.82
CA ASN A 11 -12.84 -6.66 -0.97
C ASN A 11 -13.44 -6.19 -2.31
N GLU A 12 -14.74 -6.39 -2.49
CA GLU A 12 -15.49 -5.98 -3.68
C GLU A 12 -15.57 -4.45 -3.82
N GLN A 13 -15.43 -3.71 -2.71
CA GLN A 13 -15.40 -2.25 -2.73
C GLN A 13 -14.05 -1.75 -3.21
N GLY A 14 -12.95 -2.47 -2.93
CA GLY A 14 -11.63 -2.34 -3.55
C GLY A 14 -10.50 -2.55 -2.54
N ILE A 15 -9.50 -1.64 -2.48
CA ILE A 15 -8.22 -1.87 -1.78
C ILE A 15 -7.84 -0.76 -0.79
N ASN A 16 -7.41 -1.19 0.40
CA ASN A 16 -6.77 -0.32 1.40
C ASN A 16 -5.45 -0.94 1.83
N ALA A 17 -4.35 -0.21 1.64
CA ALA A 17 -3.04 -0.68 2.03
C ALA A 17 -2.22 0.35 2.79
N GLN A 18 -1.41 -0.14 3.72
CA GLN A 18 -0.30 0.59 4.30
C GLN A 18 0.93 -0.31 4.28
N TYR A 19 1.99 0.12 3.60
CA TYR A 19 3.20 -0.67 3.43
C TYR A 19 4.45 0.19 3.31
N SER A 20 5.60 -0.48 3.43
CA SER A 20 6.93 0.12 3.42
C SER A 20 7.89 -0.79 2.67
N GLY A 21 8.88 -0.19 2.03
CA GLY A 21 9.92 -0.90 1.29
C GLY A 21 10.84 0.05 0.54
N PRO A 22 11.92 -0.45 -0.09
CA PRO A 22 12.78 0.35 -0.94
C PRO A 22 11.97 1.14 -1.96
N SER A 23 12.30 2.41 -2.20
CA SER A 23 11.53 3.31 -3.06
C SER A 23 11.17 2.69 -4.42
N LYS A 24 12.14 2.05 -5.08
CA LYS A 24 11.92 1.34 -6.35
C LYS A 24 10.81 0.28 -6.27
N HIS A 25 10.80 -0.53 -5.20
CA HIS A 25 9.81 -1.59 -5.04
C HIS A 25 8.46 -1.06 -4.61
N SER A 26 8.47 -0.05 -3.74
CA SER A 26 7.26 0.61 -3.27
C SER A 26 6.47 1.25 -4.41
N PHE A 27 7.14 2.00 -5.29
CA PHE A 27 6.47 2.60 -6.45
C PHE A 27 6.15 1.59 -7.55
N ALA A 28 6.98 0.55 -7.75
CA ALA A 28 6.66 -0.51 -8.72
C ALA A 28 5.32 -1.20 -8.44
N TYR A 29 4.95 -1.38 -7.16
CA TYR A 29 3.63 -1.92 -6.80
C TYR A 29 2.49 -0.97 -7.16
N VAL A 30 2.68 0.35 -6.97
CA VAL A 30 1.68 1.37 -7.33
C VAL A 30 1.45 1.38 -8.84
N GLU A 31 2.52 1.39 -9.63
CA GLU A 31 2.43 1.43 -11.08
C GLU A 31 1.76 0.17 -11.62
N TRP A 32 2.16 -1.01 -11.13
CA TRP A 32 1.50 -2.27 -11.49
C TRP A 32 0.02 -2.29 -11.11
N LEU A 33 -0.35 -1.72 -9.95
CA LEU A 33 -1.76 -1.67 -9.54
C LEU A 33 -2.59 -0.78 -10.48
N LYS A 34 -2.00 0.30 -11.01
CA LYS A 34 -2.65 1.22 -11.96
C LYS A 34 -2.76 0.67 -13.38
N GLU A 35 -2.12 -0.47 -13.70
CA GLU A 35 -2.36 -1.18 -14.96
C GLU A 35 -3.78 -1.76 -15.05
N ASP A 36 -4.47 -1.90 -13.91
CA ASP A 36 -5.88 -2.28 -13.84
C ASP A 36 -6.77 -1.05 -13.68
N ASP A 37 -7.66 -0.84 -14.64
CA ASP A 37 -8.53 0.34 -14.73
C ASP A 37 -9.35 0.59 -13.46
N ARG A 38 -9.64 -0.45 -12.67
CA ARG A 38 -10.38 -0.35 -11.41
C ARG A 38 -9.63 0.46 -10.34
N PHE A 39 -8.32 0.62 -10.48
CA PHE A 39 -7.45 1.30 -9.51
C PHE A 39 -6.76 2.56 -10.07
N LEU A 40 -7.11 3.03 -11.27
CA LEU A 40 -6.48 4.22 -11.87
C LEU A 40 -6.56 5.45 -10.94
N ASP A 41 -7.72 5.65 -10.30
CA ASP A 41 -7.98 6.79 -9.41
C ASP A 41 -7.62 6.52 -7.94
N ILE A 42 -6.78 5.51 -7.67
CA ILE A 42 -6.37 5.21 -6.30
C ILE A 42 -5.58 6.36 -5.68
N LEU A 43 -5.94 6.73 -4.45
CA LEU A 43 -5.22 7.76 -3.72
C LEU A 43 -3.94 7.18 -3.13
N VAL A 44 -2.80 7.75 -3.49
CA VAL A 44 -1.49 7.34 -3.02
C VAL A 44 -0.93 8.44 -2.14
N GLN A 45 -0.72 8.12 -0.86
CA GLN A 45 -0.10 9.01 0.12
C GLN A 45 1.30 8.48 0.46
N THR A 46 2.31 9.34 0.40
CA THR A 46 3.69 8.96 0.72
C THR A 46 4.16 9.61 2.01
N SER A 47 4.82 8.84 2.87
CA SER A 47 5.52 9.38 4.05
C SER A 47 6.91 8.75 4.20
N PRO A 48 7.93 9.49 4.64
CA PRO A 48 9.28 8.91 4.79
C PRO A 48 9.30 7.78 5.84
N ALA A 49 9.96 6.66 5.53
CA ALA A 49 10.36 5.67 6.52
C ALA A 49 11.85 5.84 6.84
N PHE A 50 12.16 6.11 8.11
CA PHE A 50 13.52 6.38 8.58
C PHE A 50 14.27 5.14 9.11
N ASN A 51 13.54 4.08 9.50
CA ASN A 51 14.10 2.93 10.21
C ASN A 51 13.84 1.60 9.46
N GLY A 52 13.98 1.58 8.14
CA GLY A 52 13.66 0.41 7.32
C GLY A 52 12.15 0.13 7.26
N HIS A 53 11.76 -1.16 7.17
CA HIS A 53 10.35 -1.51 7.07
C HIS A 53 9.55 -1.17 8.32
N ALA A 54 8.44 -0.45 8.14
CA ALA A 54 7.46 -0.14 9.19
C ALA A 54 6.70 -1.37 9.70
N PHE A 55 6.73 -2.48 8.94
CA PHE A 55 6.10 -3.75 9.29
C PHE A 55 7.11 -4.89 9.18
N PRO A 56 7.00 -5.93 10.01
CA PRO A 56 7.94 -7.06 9.96
C PRO A 56 7.72 -7.98 8.76
N LYS A 57 6.51 -8.01 8.18
CA LYS A 57 6.15 -8.81 7.00
C LYS A 57 4.90 -8.28 6.32
N LEU A 58 4.69 -8.69 5.07
CA LEU A 58 3.45 -8.45 4.34
C LEU A 58 2.30 -9.32 4.89
N LYS A 59 1.12 -8.71 5.06
CA LYS A 59 -0.15 -9.39 5.38
C LYS A 59 -1.23 -8.96 4.38
N LEU A 60 -1.63 -9.88 3.52
CA LEU A 60 -2.78 -9.72 2.63
C LEU A 60 -4.00 -10.40 3.25
N ARG A 61 -5.14 -9.69 3.35
CA ARG A 61 -6.39 -10.25 3.88
C ARG A 61 -7.59 -9.73 3.10
N TYR A 62 -8.50 -10.63 2.75
CA TYR A 62 -9.85 -10.24 2.38
C TYR A 62 -10.61 -9.78 3.63
N LYS A 63 -11.35 -8.66 3.54
CA LYS A 63 -12.18 -8.16 4.64
C LYS A 63 -13.57 -7.75 4.14
N PRO A 64 -14.67 -8.34 4.66
CA PRO A 64 -16.03 -7.98 4.24
C PRO A 64 -16.33 -6.47 4.34
N SER A 65 -15.72 -5.79 5.31
CA SER A 65 -15.73 -4.33 5.40
C SER A 65 -14.31 -3.76 5.50
N LEU A 66 -14.02 -2.76 4.67
CA LEU A 66 -12.82 -1.94 4.80
C LEU A 66 -13.10 -0.86 5.85
N VAL A 67 -12.71 -1.10 7.10
CA VAL A 67 -12.76 -0.06 8.14
C VAL A 67 -11.62 0.93 7.92
N GLN A 68 -11.95 2.16 7.53
CA GLN A 68 -11.06 3.32 7.45
C GLN A 68 -11.33 4.24 8.65
N VAL A 69 -10.28 4.84 9.23
CA VAL A 69 -10.41 5.96 10.19
C VAL A 69 -10.86 7.25 9.46
N SER A 70 -10.95 7.22 8.14
CA SER A 70 -11.32 8.35 7.27
C SER A 70 -11.79 7.85 5.90
N ASN A 71 -13.06 7.42 5.74
CA ASN A 71 -13.87 7.29 4.50
C ASN A 71 -13.22 6.99 3.12
N MET A 72 -12.02 6.44 3.04
CA MET A 72 -11.24 6.41 1.80
C MET A 72 -11.02 4.97 1.37
N PHE A 73 -12.04 4.37 0.79
CA PHE A 73 -12.02 2.95 0.44
C PHE A 73 -10.90 2.57 -0.55
N MET A 74 -10.31 3.54 -1.26
CA MET A 74 -9.17 3.41 -2.17
C MET A 74 -7.96 4.24 -1.68
N CYS A 75 -7.13 3.70 -0.80
CA CYS A 75 -5.93 4.39 -0.34
C CYS A 75 -4.72 3.44 -0.23
N LEU A 76 -3.60 3.86 -0.79
CA LEU A 76 -2.28 3.30 -0.50
C LEU A 76 -1.47 4.33 0.31
N HIS A 77 -1.20 3.99 1.56
CA HIS A 77 -0.17 4.68 2.33
C HIS A 77 1.16 3.97 2.10
N VAL A 78 2.06 4.65 1.39
CA VAL A 78 3.37 4.16 0.99
C VAL A 78 4.43 4.82 1.85
N CYS A 79 5.22 4.03 2.55
CA CYS A 79 6.36 4.52 3.29
C CYS A 79 7.66 4.12 2.60
N PRO A 80 8.13 4.86 1.57
CA PRO A 80 9.40 4.56 0.93
C PRO A 80 10.52 4.68 1.97
N CYS A 81 11.32 3.62 2.07
CA CYS A 81 12.55 3.65 2.87
C CYS A 81 13.51 4.63 2.20
N ILE A 82 13.73 5.77 2.85
CA ILE A 82 14.81 6.68 2.46
C ILE A 82 16.05 6.07 3.06
N PHE A 83 16.80 5.32 2.25
CA PHE A 83 18.17 4.98 2.61
C PHE A 83 18.92 6.31 2.75
N VAL A 84 19.27 6.69 3.97
CA VAL A 84 20.48 7.48 4.21
C VAL A 84 21.70 6.63 3.95
#